data_AF-A0A1H4IPS7-F1
#
_entry.id   AF-A0A1H4IPS7-F1
#
_cell.length_a   1.000
_cell.length_b   1.000
_cell.length_c   1.000
_cell.angle_alpha   90.00
_cell.angle_beta   90.00
_cell.angle_gamma   90.00
#
_symmetry.space_group_name_H-M   'P 1'
#
loop_
_entity.id
_entity.type
_entity.pdbx_description
1 polymer ?
#
loop_
_entity_poly.entity_id
_entity_poly.type
_entity_poly.pdbx_seq_one_letter_code
_entity_poly.pdbx_strand_id
1 'polypeptide(L)'
;MDSRHGERWSTEEIHELVERVRAGVVPSELARIHGRTDNAIQATLFRLLPEQLRPVSRSGSWRVFAETVRSSPADCDWWSRYTDARVRGRANAQSEQTGVALPADRRFVEPAVPAAVTQRGEANPDTSTSVAEDLDTWAANRDSVSLDIDLGAVVTEAISSLSDPRLRFIMQRRIGVLDEEPTTLDSIADVLCLSRERVRQLQNTAVTRLTSRYFRESSSTIASLTAVFDQLGSDVSDGVLALRLLDAIDDTFRCNRVWLLNVLARLGGFPSKRAGQLAALGRELREASAAHQRQQAKALAQIDVSDRIVEGWVRDAVWPPSGLGTPEEPGTSMRRRPDQGALGVHGSFYSHKRGVDVYFESQLEKDAFCVAELSTCVSTYQEQPCAIPYRLNGKVCAYHPDLLLTLTDGRVLLIEVKPLWQIALTANRIKASAGRLYAAQRGWGWLSVADRGRTHRDLHGRFISPSMRSTLDHALSSGPLNWGGMQQLRLATPIAGLDVAAYAYQEGALLDLMPYELARGTVQTTAAANVDSIEARVHAPHAGRWSRCGGHL
;
A
#
# COMPACT_ATOMS: atom_id res chain seq x y z
N MET A 1 49.00 24.47 7.64
CA MET A 1 47.61 24.49 7.13
C MET A 1 46.94 23.26 7.69
N ASP A 2 45.91 23.42 8.51
CA ASP A 2 45.19 22.30 9.13
C ASP A 2 44.47 21.47 8.07
N SER A 3 44.56 20.14 8.18
CA SER A 3 43.93 19.19 7.26
C SER A 3 42.41 19.14 7.48
N ARG A 4 41.62 19.64 6.53
CA ARG A 4 40.14 19.75 6.61
C ARG A 4 39.44 18.48 6.13
N HIS A 5 39.92 17.32 6.58
CA HIS A 5 39.42 16.02 6.12
C HIS A 5 37.99 15.78 6.63
N GLY A 6 37.01 15.72 5.71
CA GLY A 6 35.60 15.43 6.03
C GLY A 6 34.67 16.65 6.23
N GLU A 7 35.21 17.87 6.25
CA GLU A 7 34.38 19.10 6.27
C GLU A 7 33.52 19.22 5.01
N ARG A 8 32.37 19.89 5.10
CA ARG A 8 31.50 20.14 3.93
C ARG A 8 32.19 21.11 2.97
N TRP A 9 31.97 20.93 1.67
CA TRP A 9 32.39 21.91 0.67
C TRP A 9 31.49 23.13 0.73
N SER A 10 32.05 24.34 0.71
CA SER A 10 31.30 25.57 0.52
C SER A 10 31.13 25.92 -0.98
N THR A 11 30.24 26.85 -1.29
CA THR A 11 30.04 27.37 -2.64
C THR A 11 31.33 27.96 -3.21
N GLU A 12 32.04 28.73 -2.39
CA GLU A 12 33.30 29.39 -2.74
C GLU A 12 34.40 28.36 -3.02
N GLU A 13 34.49 27.31 -2.20
CA GLU A 13 35.49 26.23 -2.40
C GLU A 13 35.22 25.43 -3.69
N ILE A 14 33.95 25.22 -4.06
CA ILE A 14 33.60 24.55 -5.31
C ILE A 14 33.93 25.43 -6.52
N HIS A 15 33.62 26.73 -6.46
CA HIS A 15 34.00 27.66 -7.53
C HIS A 15 35.52 27.75 -7.70
N GLU A 16 36.26 27.87 -6.60
CA GLU A 16 37.72 27.91 -6.64
C GLU A 16 38.31 26.59 -7.20
N LEU A 17 37.76 25.44 -6.80
CA LEU A 17 38.17 24.14 -7.32
C LEU A 17 37.98 24.07 -8.85
N VAL A 18 36.83 24.50 -9.35
CA VAL A 18 36.49 24.46 -10.78
C VAL A 18 37.43 25.36 -11.58
N GLU A 19 37.68 26.58 -11.12
CA GLU A 19 38.56 27.53 -11.81
C GLU A 19 40.02 27.06 -11.81
N ARG A 20 40.50 26.45 -10.72
CA ARG A 20 41.84 25.87 -10.68
C ARG A 20 41.98 24.65 -11.59
N VAL A 21 40.93 23.83 -11.73
CA VAL A 21 40.93 22.74 -12.73
C VAL A 21 40.88 23.30 -14.16
N ARG A 22 40.12 24.38 -14.40
CA ARG A 22 40.07 25.09 -15.69
C ARG A 22 41.45 25.65 -16.08
N ALA A 23 42.22 26.12 -15.09
CA ALA A 23 43.61 26.57 -15.23
C ALA A 23 44.64 25.42 -15.35
N GLY A 24 44.20 24.16 -15.32
CA GLY A 24 45.07 22.99 -15.53
C GLY A 24 45.83 22.51 -14.30
N VAL A 25 45.45 22.94 -13.09
CA VAL A 25 46.10 22.49 -11.85
C VAL A 25 45.83 21.00 -11.59
N VAL A 26 46.88 20.24 -11.31
CA VAL A 26 46.83 18.79 -11.10
C VAL A 26 46.26 18.39 -9.73
N PRO A 27 45.67 17.17 -9.57
CA PRO A 27 44.95 16.77 -8.36
C PRO A 27 45.74 16.87 -7.05
N SER A 28 47.02 16.53 -7.05
CA SER A 28 47.88 16.57 -5.86
C SER A 28 48.09 18.00 -5.35
N GLU A 29 48.13 18.97 -6.26
CA GLU A 29 48.25 20.38 -5.92
C GLU A 29 46.90 20.97 -5.47
N LEU A 30 45.79 20.55 -6.09
CA LEU A 30 44.44 20.89 -5.63
C LEU A 30 44.18 20.36 -4.20
N ALA A 31 44.62 19.14 -3.92
CA ALA A 31 44.52 18.53 -2.60
C ALA A 31 45.28 19.35 -1.55
N ARG A 32 46.50 19.80 -1.88
CA ARG A 32 47.31 20.68 -1.02
C ARG A 32 46.64 22.04 -0.77
N ILE A 33 46.13 22.67 -1.83
CA ILE A 33 45.48 23.99 -1.76
C ILE A 33 44.23 23.96 -0.90
N HIS A 34 43.37 22.96 -1.09
CA HIS A 34 42.11 22.84 -0.36
C HIS A 34 42.24 22.09 0.99
N GLY A 35 43.44 21.64 1.38
CA GLY A 35 43.66 20.85 2.59
C GLY A 35 42.91 19.51 2.60
N ARG A 36 42.72 18.91 1.42
CA ARG A 36 41.95 17.66 1.20
C ARG A 36 42.86 16.53 0.73
N THR A 37 42.34 15.31 0.67
CA THR A 37 43.04 14.18 0.04
C THR A 37 42.76 14.15 -1.47
N ASP A 38 43.68 13.59 -2.26
CA ASP A 38 43.48 13.37 -3.71
C ASP A 38 42.17 12.65 -4.01
N ASN A 39 41.82 11.66 -3.19
CA ASN A 39 40.56 10.92 -3.31
C ASN A 39 39.32 11.82 -3.08
N ALA A 40 39.40 12.78 -2.16
CA ALA A 40 38.31 13.73 -1.92
C ALA A 40 38.14 14.71 -3.09
N ILE A 41 39.26 15.15 -3.71
CA ILE A 41 39.23 15.94 -4.94
C ILE A 41 38.58 15.13 -6.07
N GLN A 42 39.07 13.92 -6.35
CA GLN A 42 38.52 13.06 -7.40
C GLN A 42 37.03 12.75 -7.20
N ALA A 43 36.61 12.45 -5.97
CA ALA A 43 35.19 12.20 -5.66
C ALA A 43 34.29 13.44 -5.82
N THR A 44 34.85 14.64 -5.65
CA THR A 44 34.11 15.90 -5.83
C THR A 44 33.96 16.21 -7.31
N LEU A 45 35.04 16.09 -8.09
CA LEU A 45 35.01 16.25 -9.55
C LEU A 45 34.08 15.22 -10.22
N PHE A 46 34.05 13.99 -9.73
CA PHE A 46 33.12 12.95 -10.19
C PHE A 46 31.64 13.37 -10.05
N ARG A 47 31.29 14.08 -8.97
CA ARG A 47 29.91 14.53 -8.72
C ARG A 47 29.51 15.69 -9.61
N LEU A 48 30.47 16.56 -9.96
CA LEU A 48 30.27 17.70 -10.84
C LEU A 48 30.12 17.30 -12.32
N LEU A 49 30.59 16.10 -12.70
CA LEU A 49 30.38 15.54 -14.03
C LEU A 49 28.91 15.14 -14.27
N PRO A 50 28.36 15.45 -15.46
CA PRO A 50 27.13 14.83 -15.96
C PRO A 50 27.26 13.30 -15.93
N GLU A 51 26.15 12.60 -15.66
CA GLU A 51 26.15 11.15 -15.46
C GLU A 51 26.71 10.38 -16.66
N GLN A 52 26.43 10.85 -17.87
CA GLN A 52 26.88 10.26 -19.13
C GLN A 52 28.40 10.35 -19.33
N LEU A 53 29.06 11.28 -18.63
CA LEU A 53 30.50 11.53 -18.74
C LEU A 53 31.27 10.98 -17.54
N ARG A 54 30.62 10.30 -16.59
CA ARG A 54 31.31 9.78 -15.41
C ARG A 54 32.18 8.57 -15.75
N PRO A 55 33.46 8.55 -15.36
CA PRO A 55 34.31 7.38 -15.54
C PRO A 55 33.86 6.19 -14.69
N VAL A 56 34.19 4.96 -15.11
CA VAL A 56 33.85 3.71 -14.38
C VAL A 56 34.42 3.70 -12.96
N SER A 57 35.55 4.36 -12.75
CA SER A 57 36.16 4.59 -11.43
C SER A 57 36.32 6.07 -11.16
N ARG A 58 36.24 6.46 -9.89
CA ARG A 58 36.53 7.84 -9.45
C ARG A 58 37.98 8.24 -9.77
N SER A 59 38.87 7.26 -9.84
CA SER A 59 40.26 7.45 -10.26
C SER A 59 40.31 7.82 -11.74
N GLY A 60 40.46 9.12 -12.03
CA GLY A 60 40.47 9.66 -13.39
C GLY A 60 39.45 10.78 -13.64
N SER A 61 38.60 11.08 -12.66
CA SER A 61 37.57 12.13 -12.74
C SER A 61 38.16 13.51 -13.07
N TRP A 62 39.37 13.81 -12.60
CA TRP A 62 40.06 15.06 -12.94
C TRP A 62 40.27 15.23 -14.44
N ARG A 63 40.72 14.18 -15.16
CA ARG A 63 41.03 14.28 -16.59
C ARG A 63 39.78 14.59 -17.40
N VAL A 64 38.70 13.87 -17.11
CA VAL A 64 37.41 14.03 -17.79
C VAL A 64 36.77 15.38 -17.44
N PHE A 65 36.86 15.79 -16.17
CA PHE A 65 36.34 17.09 -15.73
C PHE A 65 37.14 18.26 -16.32
N ALA A 66 38.46 18.17 -16.41
CA ALA A 66 39.31 19.19 -17.02
C ALA A 66 39.02 19.39 -18.53
N GLU A 67 38.58 18.35 -19.23
CA GLU A 67 38.10 18.45 -20.60
C GLU A 67 36.71 19.09 -20.67
N THR A 68 35.80 18.65 -19.81
CA THR A 68 34.40 19.12 -19.76
C THR A 68 34.28 20.60 -19.34
N VAL A 69 35.09 21.04 -18.37
CA VAL A 69 35.04 22.42 -17.84
C VAL A 69 35.51 23.45 -18.87
N ARG A 70 36.42 23.07 -19.77
CA ARG A 70 36.91 23.94 -20.85
C ARG A 70 35.85 24.24 -21.90
N SER A 71 34.95 23.29 -22.15
CA SER A 71 33.80 23.45 -23.05
C SER A 71 32.54 23.96 -22.35
N SER A 72 32.58 24.24 -21.06
CA SER A 72 31.39 24.65 -20.29
C SER A 72 31.15 26.17 -20.37
N PRO A 73 29.88 26.63 -20.48
CA PRO A 73 29.52 28.04 -20.44
C PRO A 73 30.05 28.76 -19.19
N ALA A 74 30.37 30.05 -19.32
CA ALA A 74 30.95 30.85 -18.23
C ALA A 74 29.98 31.06 -17.05
N ASP A 75 28.68 30.94 -17.28
CA ASP A 75 27.57 31.10 -16.33
C ASP A 75 27.09 29.77 -15.71
N CYS A 76 27.85 28.69 -15.86
CA CYS A 76 27.48 27.39 -15.31
C CYS A 76 27.50 27.40 -13.77
N ASP A 77 26.33 27.20 -13.14
CA ASP A 77 26.20 27.04 -11.69
C ASP A 77 26.66 25.64 -11.24
N TRP A 78 27.95 25.55 -10.92
CA TRP A 78 28.59 24.32 -10.46
C TRP A 78 28.16 23.90 -9.05
N TRP A 79 27.70 24.85 -8.22
CA TRP A 79 27.20 24.56 -6.89
C TRP A 79 25.86 23.82 -6.95
N SER A 80 24.94 24.27 -7.80
CA SER A 80 23.67 23.59 -8.07
C SER A 80 23.88 22.15 -8.56
N ARG A 81 24.87 21.91 -9.43
CA ARG A 81 25.22 20.55 -9.87
C ARG A 81 25.76 19.68 -8.73
N TYR A 82 26.57 20.25 -7.85
CA TYR A 82 27.11 19.55 -6.68
C TYR A 82 26.01 19.14 -5.69
N THR A 83 25.05 20.04 -5.41
CA THR A 83 23.94 19.77 -4.49
C THR A 83 22.93 18.80 -5.09
N ASP A 84 22.60 18.93 -6.38
CA ASP A 84 21.70 18.02 -7.10
C ASP A 84 22.21 16.57 -7.11
N ALA A 85 23.50 16.37 -7.39
CA ALA A 85 24.12 15.04 -7.37
C ALA A 85 24.07 14.42 -5.96
N ARG A 86 24.11 15.25 -4.92
CA ARG A 86 24.04 14.82 -3.52
C ARG A 86 22.61 14.49 -3.09
N VAL A 87 21.62 15.27 -3.52
CA VAL A 87 20.19 15.01 -3.25
C VAL A 87 19.76 13.72 -3.95
N ARG A 88 20.16 13.51 -5.22
CA ARG A 88 19.90 12.27 -5.95
C ARG A 88 20.60 11.06 -5.36
N GLY A 89 21.84 11.20 -4.90
CA GLY A 89 22.55 10.14 -4.18
C GLY A 89 21.89 9.75 -2.85
N ARG A 90 21.22 10.69 -2.17
CA ARG A 90 20.39 10.40 -0.98
C ARG A 90 19.04 9.77 -1.33
N ALA A 91 18.40 10.24 -2.41
CA ALA A 91 17.14 9.69 -2.88
C ALA A 91 17.28 8.23 -3.34
N ASN A 92 18.38 7.87 -4.02
CA ASN A 92 18.66 6.47 -4.38
C ASN A 92 18.96 5.58 -3.16
N ALA A 93 19.66 6.13 -2.16
CA ALA A 93 19.88 5.40 -0.91
C ALA A 93 18.60 5.24 -0.07
N GLN A 94 17.64 6.18 -0.20
CA GLN A 94 16.33 6.10 0.43
C GLN A 94 15.33 5.24 -0.36
N SER A 95 15.39 5.20 -1.69
CA SER A 95 14.52 4.34 -2.51
C SER A 95 14.89 2.86 -2.37
N GLU A 96 16.17 2.54 -2.19
CA GLU A 96 16.65 1.20 -1.80
C GLU A 96 16.23 0.81 -0.37
N GLN A 97 15.94 1.78 0.51
CA GLN A 97 15.50 1.54 1.89
C GLN A 97 13.99 1.61 2.12
N THR A 98 13.21 2.22 1.23
CA THR A 98 11.77 2.47 1.49
C THR A 98 10.82 1.84 0.49
N GLY A 99 11.25 1.43 -0.71
CA GLY A 99 10.37 0.70 -1.64
C GLY A 99 9.02 1.37 -1.95
N VAL A 100 8.91 2.69 -1.81
CA VAL A 100 7.67 3.43 -2.10
C VAL A 100 7.77 4.05 -3.49
N ALA A 101 7.10 3.43 -4.45
CA ALA A 101 6.75 4.07 -5.71
C ALA A 101 5.65 5.13 -5.47
N LEU A 102 5.69 6.22 -6.25
CA LEU A 102 4.64 7.24 -6.33
C LEU A 102 3.27 6.61 -6.63
N PRO A 103 2.15 7.23 -6.18
CA PRO A 103 0.86 6.58 -6.12
C PRO A 103 0.30 6.31 -7.52
N ALA A 104 0.41 5.05 -7.95
CA ALA A 104 -0.42 4.52 -9.01
C ALA A 104 -1.88 4.46 -8.51
N ASP A 105 -2.80 4.79 -9.41
CA ASP A 105 -4.24 4.61 -9.30
C ASP A 105 -4.57 3.37 -8.46
N ARG A 106 -5.40 3.52 -7.42
CA ARG A 106 -5.85 2.40 -6.56
C ARG A 106 -6.67 1.42 -7.40
N ARG A 107 -5.99 0.52 -8.11
CA ARG A 107 -6.55 -0.62 -8.81
C ARG A 107 -6.77 -1.74 -7.80
N PHE A 108 -7.93 -2.37 -7.82
CA PHE A 108 -8.12 -3.63 -7.14
C PHE A 108 -7.24 -4.66 -7.85
N VAL A 109 -6.14 -5.03 -7.19
CA VAL A 109 -5.35 -6.21 -7.58
C VAL A 109 -6.28 -7.40 -7.44
N GLU A 110 -6.21 -8.32 -8.42
CA GLU A 110 -6.92 -9.60 -8.39
C GLU A 110 -6.84 -10.21 -6.98
N PRO A 111 -7.96 -10.70 -6.42
CA PRO A 111 -7.99 -11.14 -5.04
C PRO A 111 -7.06 -12.34 -4.89
N ALA A 112 -5.85 -12.09 -4.44
CA ALA A 112 -5.08 -13.07 -3.69
C ALA A 112 -5.78 -13.17 -2.33
N VAL A 113 -6.91 -13.89 -2.30
CA VAL A 113 -7.40 -14.44 -1.04
C VAL A 113 -6.22 -15.20 -0.44
N PRO A 114 -5.91 -15.05 0.85
CA PRO A 114 -4.89 -15.87 1.47
C PRO A 114 -5.34 -17.32 1.36
N ALA A 115 -4.89 -17.99 0.30
CA ALA A 115 -4.76 -19.43 0.30
C ALA A 115 -4.00 -19.75 1.58
N ALA A 116 -4.59 -20.57 2.43
CA ALA A 116 -3.86 -21.23 3.48
C ALA A 116 -2.53 -21.69 2.88
N VAL A 117 -1.43 -21.13 3.41
CA VAL A 117 -0.03 -21.51 3.20
C VAL A 117 0.13 -22.51 2.08
N THR A 118 0.33 -22.07 0.84
CA THR A 118 0.97 -22.86 -0.25
C THR A 118 0.84 -22.16 -1.61
N GLN A 119 1.51 -21.03 -1.83
CA GLN A 119 2.02 -20.72 -3.17
C GLN A 119 3.41 -20.10 -3.06
N ARG A 120 4.41 -20.96 -3.32
CA ARG A 120 5.82 -20.60 -3.51
C ARG A 120 5.90 -19.68 -4.73
N GLY A 121 6.15 -18.39 -4.49
CA GLY A 121 6.63 -17.49 -5.53
C GLY A 121 8.04 -17.87 -5.93
N GLU A 122 8.32 -17.87 -7.23
CA GLU A 122 9.60 -18.22 -7.85
C GLU A 122 10.74 -17.30 -7.35
N ALA A 123 11.35 -17.71 -6.25
CA ALA A 123 12.66 -17.27 -5.80
C ALA A 123 13.53 -18.52 -5.67
N ASN A 124 14.79 -18.41 -6.13
CA ASN A 124 15.84 -19.43 -6.14
C ASN A 124 15.55 -20.62 -5.16
N PRO A 125 15.20 -21.81 -5.65
CA PRO A 125 14.43 -22.81 -4.89
C PRO A 125 15.15 -23.39 -3.66
N ASP A 126 16.48 -23.29 -3.63
CA ASP A 126 17.30 -23.91 -2.57
C ASP A 126 17.42 -23.05 -1.29
N THR A 127 17.24 -21.73 -1.37
CA THR A 127 17.29 -20.82 -0.20
C THR A 127 15.91 -20.36 0.26
N SER A 128 14.93 -20.29 -0.63
CA SER A 128 13.56 -19.85 -0.28
C SER A 128 12.77 -20.89 0.50
N THR A 129 13.06 -22.18 0.26
CA THR A 129 12.40 -23.30 0.95
C THR A 129 12.83 -23.40 2.43
N SER A 130 14.12 -23.23 2.73
CA SER A 130 14.63 -23.35 4.11
C SER A 130 14.16 -22.20 5.01
N VAL A 131 14.08 -20.97 4.48
CA VAL A 131 13.62 -19.79 5.23
C VAL A 131 12.16 -19.94 5.68
N ALA A 132 11.29 -20.50 4.83
CA ALA A 132 9.90 -20.73 5.18
C ALA A 132 9.77 -21.82 6.26
N GLU A 133 10.49 -22.94 6.10
CA GLU A 133 10.53 -24.03 7.09
C GLU A 133 11.06 -23.56 8.45
N ASP A 134 12.10 -22.71 8.47
CA ASP A 134 12.65 -22.13 9.68
C ASP A 134 11.67 -21.18 10.38
N LEU A 135 10.92 -20.37 9.63
CA LEU A 135 9.88 -19.48 10.17
C LEU A 135 8.71 -20.27 10.76
N ASP A 136 8.26 -21.32 10.09
CA ASP A 136 7.18 -22.20 10.59
C ASP A 136 7.61 -22.96 11.85
N THR A 137 8.83 -23.52 11.83
CA THR A 137 9.43 -24.21 12.99
C THR A 137 9.59 -23.27 14.19
N TRP A 138 10.01 -22.03 13.93
CA TRP A 138 10.09 -20.99 14.96
C TRP A 138 8.71 -20.62 15.51
N ALA A 139 7.73 -20.36 14.65
CA ALA A 139 6.38 -19.98 15.06
C ALA A 139 5.72 -21.06 15.93
N ALA A 140 5.92 -22.34 15.60
CA ALA A 140 5.38 -23.46 16.38
C ALA A 140 6.02 -23.61 17.78
N ASN A 141 7.29 -23.20 17.93
CA ASN A 141 8.07 -23.43 19.15
C ASN A 141 8.38 -22.16 19.95
N ARG A 142 7.87 -21.00 19.53
CA ARG A 142 8.21 -19.69 20.12
C ARG A 142 8.02 -19.65 21.63
N ASP A 143 6.88 -20.14 22.13
CA ASP A 143 6.53 -20.10 23.55
C ASP A 143 7.26 -21.18 24.38
N SER A 144 7.81 -22.20 23.71
CA SER A 144 8.58 -23.28 24.38
C SER A 144 10.01 -22.87 24.74
N VAL A 145 10.48 -21.75 24.17
CA VAL A 145 11.84 -21.25 24.29
C VAL A 145 11.81 -19.88 24.98
N SER A 146 11.11 -19.79 26.12
CA SER A 146 11.31 -18.67 27.05
C SER A 146 12.66 -18.86 27.70
N LEU A 147 13.64 -18.20 27.10
CA LEU A 147 15.00 -18.19 27.57
C LEU A 147 15.10 -17.13 28.64
N ASP A 148 14.89 -17.54 29.89
CA ASP A 148 15.41 -16.83 31.05
C ASP A 148 16.95 -17.00 31.08
N ILE A 149 17.59 -16.64 29.96
CA ILE A 149 19.04 -16.60 29.84
C ILE A 149 19.44 -15.24 30.36
N ASP A 150 20.42 -15.25 31.27
CA ASP A 150 21.22 -14.10 31.71
C ASP A 150 22.04 -13.46 30.56
N LEU A 151 21.56 -13.43 29.32
CA LEU A 151 22.29 -12.96 28.14
C LEU A 151 22.71 -11.50 28.34
N GLY A 152 21.82 -10.69 28.93
CA GLY A 152 22.10 -9.31 29.31
C GLY A 152 23.27 -9.22 30.31
N ALA A 153 23.23 -10.03 31.37
CA ALA A 153 24.27 -10.04 32.40
C ALA A 153 25.60 -10.57 31.87
N VAL A 154 25.60 -11.67 31.12
CA VAL A 154 26.80 -12.29 30.53
C VAL A 154 27.47 -11.33 29.53
N VAL A 155 26.70 -10.68 28.66
CA VAL A 155 27.25 -9.70 27.69
C VAL A 155 27.78 -8.46 28.40
N THR A 156 27.07 -7.98 29.42
CA THR A 156 27.50 -6.82 30.21
C THR A 156 28.80 -7.12 30.96
N GLU A 157 28.91 -8.29 31.58
CA GLU A 157 30.12 -8.73 32.28
C GLU A 157 31.30 -8.88 31.33
N ALA A 158 31.08 -9.48 30.15
CA ALA A 158 32.10 -9.59 29.12
C ALA A 158 32.62 -8.22 28.70
N ILE A 159 31.75 -7.22 28.53
CA ILE A 159 32.17 -5.85 28.21
C ILE A 159 32.90 -5.20 29.39
N SER A 160 32.44 -5.40 30.62
CA SER A 160 33.05 -4.84 31.84
C SER A 160 34.50 -5.29 32.03
N SER A 161 34.85 -6.51 31.63
CA SER A 161 36.23 -7.02 31.68
C SER A 161 37.21 -6.38 30.67
N LEU A 162 36.75 -5.54 29.74
CA LEU A 162 37.66 -4.77 28.88
C LEU A 162 38.49 -3.82 29.74
N SER A 163 39.81 -3.98 29.72
CA SER A 163 40.74 -3.15 30.50
C SER A 163 40.79 -1.69 30.05
N ASP A 164 40.45 -1.41 28.79
CA ASP A 164 40.42 -0.07 28.21
C ASP A 164 39.07 0.62 28.49
N PRO A 165 39.04 1.67 29.33
CA PRO A 165 37.79 2.35 29.70
C PRO A 165 37.05 2.94 28.50
N ARG A 166 37.79 3.35 27.46
CA ARG A 166 37.21 3.95 26.26
C ARG A 166 36.50 2.91 25.40
N LEU A 167 37.09 1.72 25.27
CA LEU A 167 36.45 0.60 24.56
C LEU A 167 35.22 0.11 25.31
N ARG A 168 35.31 0.02 26.64
CA ARG A 168 34.18 -0.35 27.52
C ARG A 168 33.02 0.63 27.35
N PHE A 169 33.29 1.94 27.44
CA PHE A 169 32.29 2.99 27.26
C PHE A 169 31.58 2.89 25.90
N ILE A 170 32.34 2.74 24.81
CA ILE A 170 31.77 2.58 23.46
C ILE A 170 30.86 1.36 23.40
N MET A 171 31.31 0.21 23.89
CA MET A 171 30.51 -1.02 23.83
C MET A 171 29.24 -0.93 24.69
N GLN A 172 29.32 -0.41 25.92
CA GLN A 172 28.17 -0.24 26.82
C GLN A 172 27.08 0.66 26.20
N ARG A 173 27.48 1.79 25.60
CA ARG A 173 26.54 2.67 24.85
C ARG A 173 26.00 1.99 23.60
N ARG A 174 26.80 1.21 22.86
CA ARG A 174 26.36 0.54 21.62
C ARG A 174 25.32 -0.54 21.86
N ILE A 175 25.41 -1.29 22.95
CA ILE A 175 24.44 -2.35 23.29
C ILE A 175 23.19 -1.82 23.99
N GLY A 176 23.26 -0.59 24.53
CA GLY A 176 22.11 0.07 25.18
C GLY A 176 21.89 -0.34 26.63
N VAL A 177 22.96 -0.70 27.35
CA VAL A 177 22.91 -1.05 28.80
C VAL A 177 22.97 0.20 29.70
N LEU A 178 23.37 1.35 29.15
CA LEU A 178 23.30 2.64 29.83
C LEU A 178 21.99 3.35 29.40
N ASP A 179 21.15 3.71 30.36
CA ASP A 179 19.80 4.30 30.18
C ASP A 179 19.78 5.69 29.50
N GLU A 180 20.92 6.22 29.11
CA GLU A 180 21.02 7.51 28.45
C GLU A 180 21.26 7.30 26.95
N GLU A 181 20.30 7.71 26.13
CA GLU A 181 20.53 7.89 24.69
C GLU A 181 21.78 8.76 24.50
N PRO A 182 22.67 8.42 23.55
CA PRO A 182 22.33 7.74 22.28
C PRO A 182 23.24 6.55 21.86
N THR A 183 22.65 5.47 21.30
CA THR A 183 23.31 4.16 21.02
C THR A 183 23.93 4.01 19.62
N THR A 184 23.84 5.03 18.76
CA THR A 184 24.38 4.98 17.38
C THR A 184 25.87 5.31 17.33
N LEU A 185 26.57 4.92 16.26
CA LEU A 185 27.98 5.30 16.09
C LEU A 185 28.16 6.81 15.97
N ASP A 186 27.24 7.49 15.29
CA ASP A 186 27.30 8.94 15.11
C ASP A 186 27.15 9.65 16.45
N SER A 187 26.15 9.23 17.21
CA SER A 187 25.83 9.83 18.48
C SER A 187 26.87 9.57 19.58
N ILE A 188 27.52 8.39 19.57
CA ILE A 188 28.69 8.11 20.43
C ILE A 188 29.91 8.91 19.96
N ALA A 189 30.05 9.14 18.65
CA ALA A 189 31.13 9.95 18.12
C ALA A 189 31.00 11.42 18.56
N ASP A 190 29.77 11.94 18.59
CA ASP A 190 29.47 13.28 19.13
C ASP A 190 29.88 13.40 20.60
N VAL A 191 29.49 12.42 21.45
CA VAL A 191 29.86 12.40 22.88
C VAL A 191 31.37 12.32 23.10
N LEU A 192 32.09 11.58 22.26
CA LEU A 192 33.54 11.39 22.38
C LEU A 192 34.37 12.41 21.60
N CYS A 193 33.74 13.39 20.94
CA CYS A 193 34.38 14.32 20.00
C CYS A 193 35.27 13.60 18.97
N LEU A 194 34.78 12.49 18.43
CA LEU A 194 35.45 11.65 17.44
C LEU A 194 34.71 11.66 16.11
N SER A 195 35.33 11.12 15.06
CA SER A 195 34.60 10.73 13.86
C SER A 195 33.86 9.40 14.09
N ARG A 196 32.69 9.24 13.46
CA ARG A 196 31.95 7.97 13.39
C ARG A 196 32.84 6.79 13.02
N GLU A 197 33.75 7.01 12.07
CA GLU A 197 34.69 5.98 11.60
C GLU A 197 35.72 5.61 12.67
N ARG A 198 36.21 6.58 13.45
CA ARG A 198 37.11 6.30 14.57
C ARG A 198 36.41 5.51 15.67
N VAL A 199 35.16 5.84 15.99
CA VAL A 199 34.35 5.05 16.93
C VAL A 199 34.15 3.63 16.42
N ARG A 200 33.85 3.45 15.13
CA ARG A 200 33.73 2.12 14.50
C ARG A 200 35.02 1.30 14.61
N GLN A 201 36.18 1.91 14.38
CA GLN A 201 37.48 1.25 14.55
C GLN A 201 37.70 0.80 16.00
N LEU A 202 37.44 1.67 16.97
CA LEU A 202 37.55 1.34 18.39
C LEU A 202 36.56 0.22 18.79
N GLN A 203 35.32 0.27 18.31
CA GLN A 203 34.34 -0.81 18.49
C GLN A 203 34.88 -2.15 17.95
N ASN A 204 35.46 -2.16 16.75
CA ASN A 204 36.03 -3.38 16.18
C ASN A 204 37.24 -3.89 16.98
N THR A 205 38.06 -2.98 17.50
CA THR A 205 39.15 -3.34 18.43
C THR A 205 38.60 -3.99 19.70
N ALA A 206 37.52 -3.46 20.27
CA ALA A 206 36.86 -4.04 21.44
C ALA A 206 36.34 -5.45 21.14
N VAL A 207 35.60 -5.64 20.05
CA VAL A 207 35.12 -6.96 19.61
C VAL A 207 36.27 -7.93 19.38
N THR A 208 37.38 -7.48 18.79
CA THR A 208 38.56 -8.32 18.57
C THR A 208 39.21 -8.77 19.87
N ARG A 209 39.28 -7.89 20.89
CA ARG A 209 39.79 -8.25 22.23
C ARG A 209 38.88 -9.26 22.92
N LEU A 210 37.57 -9.02 22.90
CA LEU A 210 36.57 -9.91 23.50
C LEU A 210 36.45 -11.26 22.78
N THR A 211 36.92 -11.36 21.54
CA THR A 211 36.90 -12.62 20.76
C THR A 211 38.27 -13.28 20.69
N SER A 212 39.28 -12.71 21.37
CA SER A 212 40.64 -13.26 21.37
C SER A 212 40.72 -14.58 22.12
N ARG A 213 41.56 -15.50 21.65
CA ARG A 213 41.74 -16.83 22.24
C ARG A 213 42.11 -16.75 23.74
N TYR A 214 43.02 -15.84 24.09
CA TYR A 214 43.43 -15.59 25.47
C TYR A 214 42.24 -15.23 26.37
N PHE A 215 41.37 -14.32 25.92
CA PHE A 215 40.21 -13.90 26.69
C PHE A 215 39.15 -15.02 26.77
N ARG A 216 38.98 -15.83 25.71
CA ARG A 216 38.08 -17.00 25.73
C ARG A 216 38.52 -18.08 26.72
N GLU A 217 39.82 -18.35 26.82
CA GLU A 217 40.37 -19.41 27.69
C GLU A 217 40.43 -19.00 29.17
N SER A 218 40.37 -17.69 29.47
CA SER A 218 40.49 -17.15 30.83
C SER A 218 39.19 -16.61 31.44
N SER A 219 38.10 -16.52 30.66
CA SER A 219 36.83 -15.91 31.09
C SER A 219 35.73 -16.96 31.27
N SER A 220 35.26 -17.13 32.51
CA SER A 220 34.06 -17.93 32.83
C SER A 220 32.80 -17.38 32.15
N THR A 221 32.72 -16.07 31.94
CA THR A 221 31.62 -15.39 31.24
C THR A 221 31.48 -15.86 29.79
N ILE A 222 32.59 -16.04 29.08
CA ILE A 222 32.55 -16.57 27.71
C ILE A 222 32.14 -18.04 27.72
N ALA A 223 32.62 -18.84 28.66
CA ALA A 223 32.21 -20.24 28.79
C ALA A 223 30.68 -20.35 28.98
N SER A 224 30.08 -19.48 29.80
CA SER A 224 28.63 -19.38 29.94
C SER A 224 27.93 -19.00 28.63
N LEU A 225 28.46 -18.02 27.89
CA LEU A 225 27.87 -17.62 26.61
C LEU A 225 27.97 -18.73 25.55
N THR A 226 29.07 -19.48 25.51
CA THR A 226 29.20 -20.64 24.62
C THR A 226 28.19 -21.74 25.00
N ALA A 227 28.04 -22.06 26.29
CA ALA A 227 27.05 -23.03 26.75
C ALA A 227 25.61 -22.62 26.37
N VAL A 228 25.30 -21.32 26.49
CA VAL A 228 24.03 -20.74 26.04
C VAL A 228 23.82 -20.92 24.54
N PHE A 229 24.84 -20.64 23.73
CA PHE A 229 24.76 -20.81 22.27
C PHE A 229 24.61 -22.27 21.86
N ASP A 230 25.29 -23.18 22.54
CA ASP A 230 25.17 -24.62 22.31
C ASP A 230 23.78 -25.13 22.69
N GLN A 231 23.22 -24.69 23.82
CA GLN A 231 21.84 -25.00 24.23
C GLN A 231 20.81 -24.43 23.26
N LEU A 232 21.04 -23.22 22.76
CA LEU A 232 20.16 -22.56 21.78
C LEU A 232 20.20 -23.21 20.40
N GLY A 233 21.38 -23.71 20.02
CA GLY A 233 21.67 -24.30 18.72
C GLY A 233 21.56 -25.81 18.67
N SER A 234 21.34 -26.49 19.81
CA SER A 234 21.20 -27.94 19.85
C SER A 234 19.99 -28.37 19.03
N ASP A 235 20.22 -29.25 18.06
CA ASP A 235 19.20 -29.88 17.20
C ASP A 235 18.35 -28.91 16.36
N VAL A 236 18.86 -27.71 16.06
CA VAL A 236 18.16 -26.73 15.21
C VAL A 236 19.04 -26.22 14.06
N SER A 237 18.39 -25.73 13.00
CA SER A 237 19.08 -25.10 11.86
C SER A 237 19.73 -23.78 12.28
N ASP A 238 20.70 -23.30 11.50
CA ASP A 238 21.29 -21.96 11.69
C ASP A 238 20.21 -20.86 11.57
N GLY A 239 19.11 -21.08 10.83
CA GLY A 239 18.01 -20.11 10.70
C GLY A 239 17.13 -20.03 11.95
N VAL A 240 16.74 -21.18 12.51
CA VAL A 240 16.01 -21.23 13.78
C VAL A 240 16.89 -20.69 14.92
N LEU A 241 18.19 -21.00 14.93
CA LEU A 241 19.15 -20.41 15.87
C LEU A 241 19.23 -18.88 15.72
N ALA A 242 19.27 -18.36 14.50
CA ALA A 242 19.27 -16.92 14.24
C ALA A 242 17.98 -16.25 14.74
N LEU A 243 16.81 -16.87 14.54
CA LEU A 243 15.52 -16.37 15.04
C LEU A 243 15.48 -16.35 16.58
N ARG A 244 15.88 -17.43 17.24
CA ARG A 244 15.97 -17.52 18.71
C ARG A 244 16.84 -16.41 19.29
N LEU A 245 18.04 -16.23 18.71
CA LEU A 245 18.97 -15.19 19.16
C LEU A 245 18.45 -13.78 18.88
N LEU A 246 17.76 -13.56 17.76
CA LEU A 246 17.15 -12.27 17.47
C LEU A 246 16.02 -11.94 18.44
N ASP A 247 15.16 -12.89 18.80
CA ASP A 247 14.09 -12.68 19.80
C ASP A 247 14.70 -12.36 21.18
N ALA A 248 15.71 -13.13 21.62
CA ALA A 248 16.42 -12.84 22.87
C ALA A 248 17.14 -11.47 22.87
N ILE A 249 17.71 -11.07 21.72
CA ILE A 249 18.31 -9.74 21.54
C ILE A 249 17.23 -8.65 21.66
N ASP A 250 16.05 -8.89 21.10
CA ASP A 250 14.94 -7.93 21.05
C ASP A 250 14.38 -7.63 22.43
N ASP A 251 14.35 -8.63 23.29
CA ASP A 251 13.88 -8.51 24.69
C ASP A 251 14.93 -7.86 25.60
N THR A 252 16.21 -8.03 25.29
CA THR A 252 17.31 -7.66 26.21
C THR A 252 18.03 -6.37 25.84
N PHE A 253 18.18 -6.05 24.54
CA PHE A 253 19.08 -4.99 24.08
C PHE A 253 18.41 -3.97 23.15
N ARG A 254 18.81 -2.70 23.28
CA ARG A 254 18.31 -1.58 22.46
C ARG A 254 19.34 -1.15 21.42
N CYS A 255 19.77 -2.07 20.56
CA CYS A 255 20.81 -1.81 19.55
C CYS A 255 20.51 -2.41 18.17
N ASN A 256 21.45 -2.26 17.23
CA ASN A 256 21.32 -2.90 15.92
C ASN A 256 21.43 -4.44 16.08
N ARG A 257 20.30 -5.11 15.90
CA ARG A 257 20.09 -6.53 16.17
C ARG A 257 20.98 -7.45 15.33
N VAL A 258 21.12 -7.16 14.03
CA VAL A 258 21.96 -7.96 13.11
C VAL A 258 23.44 -7.81 13.44
N TRP A 259 23.86 -6.60 13.81
CA TRP A 259 25.22 -6.38 14.29
C TRP A 259 25.48 -7.12 15.60
N LEU A 260 24.56 -7.03 16.56
CA LEU A 260 24.74 -7.71 17.84
C LEU A 260 24.71 -9.22 17.68
N LEU A 261 23.84 -9.77 16.83
CA LEU A 261 23.84 -11.19 16.46
C LEU A 261 25.22 -11.65 15.97
N ASN A 262 25.85 -10.86 15.09
CA ASN A 262 27.22 -11.16 14.64
C ASN A 262 28.24 -11.14 15.79
N VAL A 263 28.15 -10.16 16.69
CA VAL A 263 29.06 -10.04 17.84
C VAL A 263 28.85 -11.20 18.81
N LEU A 264 27.60 -11.50 19.18
CA LEU A 264 27.27 -12.58 20.10
C LEU A 264 27.67 -13.94 19.54
N ALA A 265 27.43 -14.21 18.25
CA ALA A 265 27.90 -15.44 17.62
C ALA A 265 29.42 -15.59 17.69
N ARG A 266 30.17 -14.49 17.48
CA ARG A 266 31.63 -14.50 17.64
C ARG A 266 32.06 -14.66 19.09
N LEU A 267 31.33 -14.10 20.06
CA LEU A 267 31.63 -14.30 21.48
C LEU A 267 31.33 -15.74 21.91
N GLY A 268 30.24 -16.32 21.40
CA GLY A 268 29.79 -17.69 21.68
C GLY A 268 30.68 -18.77 21.09
N GLY A 269 31.71 -18.38 20.35
CA GLY A 269 32.75 -19.29 19.87
C GLY A 269 32.85 -19.37 18.35
N PHE A 270 31.84 -18.91 17.61
CA PHE A 270 31.78 -19.14 16.17
C PHE A 270 32.92 -18.43 15.43
N PRO A 271 33.49 -19.07 14.39
CA PRO A 271 34.41 -18.41 13.48
C PRO A 271 33.76 -17.17 12.85
N SER A 272 34.57 -16.14 12.54
CA SER A 272 34.06 -14.89 11.97
C SER A 272 33.23 -15.09 10.70
N LYS A 273 33.56 -16.11 9.89
CA LYS A 273 32.80 -16.47 8.67
C LYS A 273 31.40 -16.98 9.02
N ARG A 274 31.28 -17.94 9.94
CA ARG A 274 29.99 -18.51 10.37
C ARG A 274 29.12 -17.47 11.07
N ALA A 275 29.70 -16.65 11.95
CA ALA A 275 28.98 -15.55 12.57
C ALA A 275 28.49 -14.49 11.55
N GLY A 276 29.25 -14.27 10.48
CA GLY A 276 28.83 -13.43 9.35
C GLY A 276 27.65 -14.04 8.60
N GLN A 277 27.69 -15.35 8.33
CA GLN A 277 26.61 -16.09 7.68
C GLN A 277 25.33 -16.10 8.54
N LEU A 278 25.44 -16.36 9.84
CA LEU A 278 24.31 -16.34 10.77
C LEU A 278 23.63 -14.96 10.81
N ALA A 279 24.42 -13.88 10.83
CA ALA A 279 23.90 -12.52 10.80
C ALA A 279 23.24 -12.14 9.46
N ALA A 280 23.77 -12.65 8.33
CA ALA A 280 23.15 -12.48 7.03
C ALA A 280 21.80 -13.22 6.96
N LEU A 281 21.76 -14.48 7.40
CA LEU A 281 20.54 -15.28 7.48
C LEU A 281 19.48 -14.64 8.39
N GLY A 282 19.89 -14.14 9.56
CA GLY A 282 19.00 -13.40 10.46
C GLY A 282 18.42 -12.11 9.84
N ARG A 283 19.15 -11.46 8.93
CA ARG A 283 18.61 -10.33 8.15
C ARG A 283 17.54 -10.81 7.17
N GLU A 284 17.85 -11.83 6.38
CA GLU A 284 16.94 -12.40 5.38
C GLU A 284 15.62 -12.87 6.02
N LEU A 285 15.69 -13.60 7.13
CA LEU A 285 14.52 -14.07 7.88
C LEU A 285 13.64 -12.93 8.40
N ARG A 286 14.24 -11.83 8.85
CA ARG A 286 13.49 -10.64 9.29
C ARG A 286 12.83 -9.92 8.13
N GLU A 287 13.52 -9.78 7.01
CA GLU A 287 12.97 -9.16 5.81
C GLU A 287 11.78 -9.97 5.28
N ALA A 288 11.91 -11.30 5.28
CA ALA A 288 10.83 -12.24 4.94
C ALA A 288 9.64 -12.14 5.90
N SER A 289 9.88 -12.19 7.22
CA SER A 289 8.83 -12.05 8.23
C SER A 289 8.10 -10.71 8.13
N ALA A 290 8.83 -9.61 7.96
CA ALA A 290 8.24 -8.29 7.80
C ALA A 290 7.46 -8.17 6.47
N ALA A 291 7.92 -8.80 5.39
CA ALA A 291 7.19 -8.85 4.12
C ALA A 291 5.87 -9.63 4.27
N HIS A 292 5.91 -10.77 4.95
CA HIS A 292 4.74 -11.56 5.25
C HIS A 292 3.71 -10.78 6.10
N GLN A 293 4.15 -10.12 7.17
CA GLN A 293 3.29 -9.27 7.99
C GLN A 293 2.67 -8.12 7.18
N ARG A 294 3.44 -7.46 6.30
CA ARG A 294 2.91 -6.42 5.40
C ARG A 294 1.85 -6.97 4.45
N GLN A 295 2.05 -8.18 3.91
CA GLN A 295 1.09 -8.82 3.03
C GLN A 295 -0.20 -9.16 3.78
N GLN A 296 -0.11 -9.72 4.99
CA GLN A 296 -1.27 -9.98 5.84
C GLN A 296 -2.02 -8.69 6.20
N ALA A 297 -1.31 -7.65 6.62
CA ALA A 297 -1.91 -6.36 6.94
C ALA A 297 -2.62 -5.74 5.72
N LYS A 298 -2.04 -5.88 4.53
CA LYS A 298 -2.67 -5.44 3.27
C LYS A 298 -3.94 -6.24 2.97
N ALA A 299 -3.93 -7.55 3.15
CA ALA A 299 -5.10 -8.41 2.94
C ALA A 299 -6.24 -8.03 3.91
N LEU A 300 -5.94 -7.87 5.20
CA LEU A 300 -6.90 -7.42 6.21
C LEU A 300 -7.48 -6.03 5.85
N ALA A 301 -6.62 -5.09 5.44
CA ALA A 301 -7.09 -3.76 5.03
C ALA A 301 -7.99 -3.80 3.78
N GLN A 302 -7.77 -4.76 2.85
CA GLN A 302 -8.65 -4.96 1.70
C GLN A 302 -10.02 -5.53 2.11
N ILE A 303 -10.04 -6.43 3.10
CA ILE A 303 -11.28 -6.93 3.70
C ILE A 303 -12.05 -5.77 4.36
N ASP A 304 -11.39 -4.97 5.20
CA ASP A 304 -12.01 -3.80 5.87
C ASP A 304 -12.55 -2.75 4.89
N VAL A 305 -11.88 -2.57 3.75
CA VAL A 305 -12.38 -1.69 2.68
C VAL A 305 -13.61 -2.30 2.02
N SER A 306 -13.59 -3.60 1.75
CA SER A 306 -14.70 -4.31 1.10
C SER A 306 -15.94 -4.34 1.99
N ASP A 307 -15.78 -4.59 3.28
CA ASP A 307 -16.87 -4.56 4.27
C ASP A 307 -17.53 -3.18 4.33
N ARG A 308 -16.76 -2.10 4.43
CA ARG A 308 -17.30 -0.74 4.41
C ARG A 308 -18.04 -0.41 3.11
N ILE A 309 -17.57 -0.93 1.98
CA ILE A 309 -18.27 -0.75 0.69
C ILE A 309 -19.60 -1.50 0.71
N VAL A 310 -19.61 -2.77 1.14
CA VAL A 310 -20.83 -3.59 1.21
C VAL A 310 -21.83 -3.00 2.21
N GLU A 311 -21.39 -2.53 3.37
CA GLU A 311 -22.24 -1.81 4.32
C GLU A 311 -22.88 -0.57 3.68
N GLY A 312 -22.09 0.19 2.90
CA GLY A 312 -22.58 1.30 2.09
C GLY A 312 -23.64 0.87 1.07
N TRP A 313 -23.42 -0.25 0.37
CA TRP A 313 -24.40 -0.82 -0.55
C TRP A 313 -25.71 -1.19 0.16
N VAL A 314 -25.62 -1.86 1.30
CA VAL A 314 -26.77 -2.28 2.11
C VAL A 314 -27.57 -1.08 2.60
N ARG A 315 -26.90 -0.02 3.05
CA ARG A 315 -27.54 1.23 3.49
C ARG A 315 -28.24 1.95 2.34
N ASP A 316 -27.62 1.98 1.17
CA ASP A 316 -28.12 2.73 0.03
C ASP A 316 -29.19 1.97 -0.77
N ALA A 317 -29.29 0.65 -0.57
CA ALA A 317 -30.23 -0.23 -1.24
C ALA A 317 -31.69 0.13 -0.99
N VAL A 318 -32.52 -0.12 -2.01
CA VAL A 318 -33.97 -0.01 -1.92
C VAL A 318 -34.53 -1.35 -1.47
N TRP A 319 -34.91 -1.45 -0.20
CA TRP A 319 -35.51 -2.64 0.39
C TRP A 319 -37.05 -2.61 0.26
N PRO A 320 -37.70 -3.78 0.09
CA PRO A 320 -39.15 -3.84 0.06
C PRO A 320 -39.73 -3.51 1.44
N PRO A 321 -40.97 -2.96 1.51
CA PRO A 321 -41.68 -2.80 2.76
C PRO A 321 -41.83 -4.15 3.48
N SER A 322 -41.76 -4.14 4.81
CA SER A 322 -41.95 -5.35 5.63
C SER A 322 -43.25 -6.07 5.27
N GLY A 323 -43.16 -7.35 4.88
CA GLY A 323 -44.30 -8.19 4.51
C GLY A 323 -44.61 -8.32 3.01
N LEU A 324 -43.82 -7.69 2.12
CA LEU A 324 -43.90 -7.89 0.67
C LEU A 324 -42.94 -9.01 0.23
N GLY A 325 -43.52 -10.09 -0.31
CA GLY A 325 -42.79 -11.28 -0.78
C GLY A 325 -42.50 -12.30 0.32
N THR A 326 -42.58 -13.59 0.00
CA THR A 326 -41.92 -14.63 0.79
C THR A 326 -40.44 -14.65 0.39
N PRO A 327 -39.49 -14.72 1.34
CA PRO A 327 -38.08 -14.88 1.02
C PRO A 327 -37.91 -16.11 0.12
N GLU A 328 -37.75 -15.88 -1.19
CA GLU A 328 -37.42 -16.94 -2.13
C GLU A 328 -35.93 -17.17 -2.03
N GLU A 329 -35.51 -18.43 -1.85
CA GLU A 329 -34.09 -18.75 -1.82
C GLU A 329 -33.45 -18.31 -3.15
N PRO A 330 -32.31 -17.60 -3.11
CA PRO A 330 -31.65 -17.14 -4.30
C PRO A 330 -31.25 -18.35 -5.17
N GLY A 331 -31.69 -18.35 -6.43
CA GLY A 331 -31.30 -19.38 -7.39
C GLY A 331 -29.78 -19.42 -7.55
N THR A 332 -29.20 -20.61 -7.44
CA THR A 332 -27.74 -20.83 -7.32
C THR A 332 -27.01 -21.00 -8.66
N SER A 333 -27.70 -20.89 -9.79
CA SER A 333 -27.12 -21.14 -11.11
C SER A 333 -27.07 -19.89 -11.98
N MET A 334 -25.89 -19.62 -12.53
CA MET A 334 -25.67 -18.65 -13.62
C MET A 334 -26.63 -18.93 -14.78
N ARG A 335 -27.41 -17.94 -15.22
CA ARG A 335 -28.38 -18.13 -16.31
C ARG A 335 -27.87 -17.75 -17.70
N ARG A 336 -26.72 -17.07 -17.77
CA ARG A 336 -26.06 -16.70 -19.02
C ARG A 336 -24.55 -16.67 -18.80
N ARG A 337 -23.80 -17.33 -19.68
CA ARG A 337 -22.35 -17.13 -19.78
C ARG A 337 -22.07 -15.82 -20.52
N PRO A 338 -21.08 -15.02 -20.09
CA PRO A 338 -20.64 -13.86 -20.82
C PRO A 338 -20.30 -14.19 -22.26
N ASP A 339 -20.68 -13.28 -23.15
CA ASP A 339 -20.35 -13.40 -24.56
C ASP A 339 -18.84 -13.17 -24.74
N GLN A 340 -18.12 -14.11 -25.34
CA GLN A 340 -16.67 -13.98 -25.61
C GLN A 340 -16.39 -13.05 -26.80
N GLY A 341 -17.15 -11.94 -26.89
CA GLY A 341 -17.06 -10.99 -27.99
C GLY A 341 -15.71 -10.26 -28.01
N ALA A 342 -15.07 -10.25 -29.17
CA ALA A 342 -13.67 -9.85 -29.44
C ALA A 342 -13.27 -8.38 -29.12
N LEU A 343 -14.10 -7.59 -28.43
CA LEU A 343 -13.89 -6.14 -28.22
C LEU A 343 -14.06 -5.67 -26.76
N GLY A 344 -14.49 -6.55 -25.83
CA GLY A 344 -14.72 -6.21 -24.42
C GLY A 344 -13.63 -6.71 -23.46
N VAL A 345 -13.47 -6.06 -22.30
CA VAL A 345 -12.67 -6.59 -21.18
C VAL A 345 -13.49 -7.69 -20.50
N HIS A 346 -13.44 -8.89 -21.07
CA HIS A 346 -13.96 -10.12 -20.49
C HIS A 346 -12.86 -10.89 -19.75
N GLY A 347 -13.20 -11.52 -18.63
CA GLY A 347 -12.29 -12.38 -17.89
C GLY A 347 -12.99 -13.18 -16.80
N SER A 348 -12.22 -13.96 -16.06
CA SER A 348 -12.71 -14.72 -14.91
C SER A 348 -11.70 -14.72 -13.77
N PHE A 349 -12.19 -15.00 -12.57
CA PHE A 349 -11.35 -15.34 -11.42
C PHE A 349 -12.04 -16.45 -10.61
N TYR A 350 -11.23 -17.25 -9.92
CA TYR A 350 -11.75 -18.31 -9.04
C TYR A 350 -12.35 -17.68 -7.78
N SER A 351 -13.64 -17.93 -7.52
CA SER A 351 -14.31 -17.50 -6.29
C SER A 351 -14.18 -18.58 -5.22
N HIS A 352 -13.64 -18.23 -4.06
CA HIS A 352 -13.61 -19.11 -2.90
C HIS A 352 -14.99 -19.21 -2.23
N LYS A 353 -15.79 -18.14 -2.26
CA LYS A 353 -17.17 -18.18 -1.73
C LYS A 353 -18.11 -19.08 -2.54
N ARG A 354 -17.83 -19.28 -3.83
CA ARG A 354 -18.64 -20.15 -4.71
C ARG A 354 -17.97 -21.48 -5.05
N GLY A 355 -16.65 -21.60 -4.94
CA GLY A 355 -15.88 -22.77 -5.36
C GLY A 355 -15.82 -22.97 -6.88
N VAL A 356 -16.08 -21.93 -7.67
CA VAL A 356 -16.09 -21.95 -9.14
C VAL A 356 -15.54 -20.65 -9.71
N ASP A 357 -15.18 -20.65 -10.99
CA ASP A 357 -14.83 -19.43 -11.71
C ASP A 357 -16.06 -18.53 -11.91
N VAL A 358 -15.88 -17.25 -11.58
CA VAL A 358 -16.83 -16.17 -11.82
C VAL A 358 -16.35 -15.37 -13.03
N TYR A 359 -17.27 -15.05 -13.93
CA TYR A 359 -16.97 -14.32 -15.16
C TYR A 359 -17.52 -12.89 -15.11
N PHE A 360 -16.75 -11.93 -15.62
CA PHE A 360 -17.14 -10.52 -15.74
C PHE A 360 -17.01 -10.03 -17.18
N GLU A 361 -17.88 -9.09 -17.58
CA GLU A 361 -17.91 -8.44 -18.89
C GLU A 361 -17.27 -7.03 -18.87
N SER A 362 -16.94 -6.52 -17.68
CA SER A 362 -16.28 -5.23 -17.52
C SER A 362 -15.35 -5.17 -16.30
N GLN A 363 -14.39 -4.24 -16.31
CA GLN A 363 -13.55 -3.98 -15.13
C GLN A 363 -14.37 -3.50 -13.93
N LEU A 364 -15.47 -2.80 -14.18
CA LEU A 364 -16.34 -2.31 -13.12
C LEU A 364 -17.08 -3.46 -12.42
N GLU A 365 -17.51 -4.46 -13.18
CA GLU A 365 -18.03 -5.72 -12.63
C GLU A 365 -16.95 -6.47 -11.86
N LYS A 366 -15.73 -6.62 -12.43
CA LYS A 366 -14.60 -7.24 -11.71
C LYS A 366 -14.39 -6.59 -10.34
N ASP A 367 -14.33 -5.27 -10.29
CA ASP A 367 -14.13 -4.54 -9.04
C ASP A 367 -15.28 -4.79 -8.03
N ALA A 368 -16.53 -4.79 -8.48
CA ALA A 368 -17.69 -5.10 -7.63
C ALA A 368 -17.68 -6.57 -7.13
N PHE A 369 -17.28 -7.51 -7.99
CA PHE A 369 -17.20 -8.94 -7.63
C PHE A 369 -16.05 -9.19 -6.65
N CYS A 370 -14.90 -8.51 -6.82
CA CYS A 370 -13.80 -8.55 -5.85
C CYS A 370 -14.23 -8.04 -4.47
N VAL A 371 -15.02 -6.96 -4.41
CA VAL A 371 -15.59 -6.46 -3.15
C VAL A 371 -16.50 -7.52 -2.51
N ALA A 372 -17.36 -8.16 -3.30
CA ALA A 372 -18.23 -9.23 -2.81
C ALA A 372 -17.46 -10.47 -2.34
N GLU A 373 -16.39 -10.85 -3.05
CA GLU A 373 -15.51 -11.98 -2.73
C GLU A 373 -14.68 -11.74 -1.46
N LEU A 374 -14.26 -10.50 -1.20
CA LEU A 374 -13.43 -10.18 -0.03
C LEU A 374 -14.24 -9.83 1.22
N SER A 375 -15.47 -9.33 1.08
CA SER A 375 -16.27 -8.90 2.23
C SER A 375 -16.66 -10.06 3.14
N THR A 376 -16.51 -9.88 4.46
CA THR A 376 -17.00 -10.77 5.51
C THR A 376 -18.52 -10.68 5.69
N CYS A 377 -19.15 -9.57 5.28
CA CYS A 377 -20.61 -9.40 5.32
C CYS A 377 -21.36 -10.22 4.27
N VAL A 378 -20.65 -10.74 3.25
CA VAL A 378 -21.22 -11.53 2.16
C VAL A 378 -20.98 -13.01 2.41
N SER A 379 -22.03 -13.83 2.41
CA SER A 379 -21.89 -15.28 2.52
C SER A 379 -21.58 -15.92 1.16
N THR A 380 -22.30 -15.51 0.11
CA THR A 380 -22.09 -15.94 -1.27
C THR A 380 -22.65 -14.92 -2.26
N TYR A 381 -22.35 -15.08 -3.54
CA TYR A 381 -22.89 -14.24 -4.61
C TYR A 381 -23.05 -15.01 -5.92
N GLN A 382 -23.76 -14.42 -6.88
CA GLN A 382 -24.01 -15.00 -8.20
C GLN A 382 -24.03 -13.91 -9.28
N GLU A 383 -23.14 -14.01 -10.26
CA GLU A 383 -23.17 -13.18 -11.48
C GLU A 383 -24.31 -13.58 -12.41
N GLN A 384 -24.91 -12.62 -13.13
CA GLN A 384 -25.98 -12.85 -14.11
C GLN A 384 -27.07 -13.84 -13.62
N PRO A 385 -27.69 -13.58 -12.45
CA PRO A 385 -28.46 -14.56 -11.67
C PRO A 385 -29.84 -14.88 -12.29
N CYS A 386 -30.39 -13.96 -13.08
CA CYS A 386 -31.74 -14.09 -13.62
C CYS A 386 -31.89 -13.31 -14.93
N ALA A 387 -33.03 -13.51 -15.60
CA ALA A 387 -33.45 -12.74 -16.76
C ALA A 387 -34.73 -12.00 -16.38
N ILE A 388 -34.70 -10.66 -16.40
CA ILE A 388 -35.81 -9.81 -15.98
C ILE A 388 -36.44 -9.19 -17.22
N PRO A 389 -37.73 -9.48 -17.49
CA PRO A 389 -38.43 -8.87 -18.61
C PRO A 389 -38.70 -7.38 -18.34
N TYR A 390 -38.54 -6.56 -19.37
CA TYR A 390 -38.88 -5.14 -19.34
C TYR A 390 -39.40 -4.68 -20.69
N ARG A 391 -40.09 -3.53 -20.72
CA ARG A 391 -40.55 -2.90 -21.96
C ARG A 391 -39.72 -1.68 -22.27
N LEU A 392 -39.18 -1.60 -23.48
CA LEU A 392 -38.47 -0.42 -23.99
C LEU A 392 -39.03 -0.09 -25.37
N ASN A 393 -39.54 1.13 -25.54
CA ASN A 393 -40.14 1.61 -26.79
C ASN A 393 -41.20 0.63 -27.34
N GLY A 394 -42.06 0.10 -26.45
CA GLY A 394 -43.13 -0.84 -26.77
C GLY A 394 -42.69 -2.31 -26.98
N LYS A 395 -41.38 -2.58 -27.11
CA LYS A 395 -40.85 -3.95 -27.30
C LYS A 395 -40.56 -4.60 -25.96
N VAL A 396 -40.88 -5.89 -25.85
CA VAL A 396 -40.48 -6.72 -24.71
C VAL A 396 -39.03 -7.14 -24.91
N CYS A 397 -38.21 -6.85 -23.90
CA CYS A 397 -36.80 -7.21 -23.82
C CYS A 397 -36.56 -7.97 -22.52
N ALA A 398 -35.44 -8.69 -22.43
CA ALA A 398 -34.95 -9.24 -21.18
C ALA A 398 -33.56 -8.67 -20.89
N TYR A 399 -33.28 -8.35 -19.64
CA TYR A 399 -31.93 -8.01 -19.20
C TYR A 399 -31.50 -8.92 -18.06
N HIS A 400 -30.19 -9.08 -17.92
CA HIS A 400 -29.57 -9.88 -16.87
C HIS A 400 -28.87 -8.92 -15.90
N PRO A 401 -29.34 -8.81 -14.64
CA PRO A 401 -28.62 -8.06 -13.62
C PRO A 401 -27.20 -8.59 -13.43
N ASP A 402 -26.28 -7.75 -12.99
CA ASP A 402 -24.86 -8.15 -12.93
C ASP A 402 -24.56 -9.07 -11.74
N LEU A 403 -25.20 -8.86 -10.59
CA LEU A 403 -24.84 -9.55 -9.34
C LEU A 403 -26.03 -9.77 -8.39
N LEU A 404 -26.11 -10.94 -7.77
CA LEU A 404 -26.97 -11.23 -6.61
C LEU A 404 -26.08 -11.53 -5.41
N LEU A 405 -26.20 -10.75 -4.34
CA LEU A 405 -25.47 -10.95 -3.09
C LEU A 405 -26.38 -11.60 -2.04
N THR A 406 -25.85 -12.57 -1.31
CA THR A 406 -26.45 -13.07 -0.07
C THR A 406 -25.57 -12.61 1.08
N LEU A 407 -26.15 -11.87 2.03
CA LEU A 407 -25.46 -11.42 3.23
C LEU A 407 -25.41 -12.52 4.29
N THR A 408 -24.50 -12.39 5.25
CA THR A 408 -24.37 -13.32 6.38
C THR A 408 -25.58 -13.29 7.32
N ASP A 409 -26.37 -12.23 7.31
CA ASP A 409 -27.64 -12.11 8.05
C ASP A 409 -28.87 -12.64 7.29
N GLY A 410 -28.66 -13.21 6.10
CA GLY A 410 -29.70 -13.82 5.27
C GLY A 410 -30.43 -12.84 4.32
N ARG A 411 -30.16 -11.54 4.39
CA ARG A 411 -30.71 -10.59 3.40
C ARG A 411 -30.08 -10.80 2.03
N VAL A 412 -30.85 -10.55 0.99
CA VAL A 412 -30.42 -10.70 -0.41
C VAL A 412 -30.50 -9.36 -1.14
N LEU A 413 -29.47 -9.04 -1.92
CA LEU A 413 -29.35 -7.78 -2.65
C LEU A 413 -29.09 -8.03 -4.14
N LEU A 414 -29.99 -7.56 -5.00
CA LEU A 414 -29.84 -7.58 -6.46
C LEU A 414 -29.16 -6.30 -6.94
N ILE A 415 -28.06 -6.43 -7.64
CA ILE A 415 -27.17 -5.33 -8.01
C ILE A 415 -27.01 -5.22 -9.52
N GLU A 416 -27.11 -3.99 -10.02
CA GLU A 416 -26.74 -3.59 -11.37
C GLU A 416 -25.49 -2.71 -11.32
N VAL A 417 -24.46 -3.06 -12.08
CA VAL A 417 -23.17 -2.37 -12.13
C VAL A 417 -23.13 -1.47 -13.37
N LYS A 418 -22.98 -0.15 -13.17
CA LYS A 418 -22.90 0.83 -14.26
C LYS A 418 -22.00 2.00 -13.89
N PRO A 419 -21.27 2.61 -14.84
CA PRO A 419 -20.64 3.91 -14.62
C PRO A 419 -21.67 4.91 -14.09
N LEU A 420 -21.28 5.73 -13.10
CA LEU A 420 -22.22 6.55 -12.32
C LEU A 420 -23.17 7.39 -13.19
N TRP A 421 -22.67 7.99 -14.27
CA TRP A 421 -23.50 8.80 -15.18
C TRP A 421 -24.48 7.97 -16.00
N GLN A 422 -24.19 6.69 -16.28
CA GLN A 422 -25.08 5.81 -17.06
C GLN A 422 -26.32 5.40 -16.27
N ILE A 423 -26.28 5.48 -14.94
CA ILE A 423 -27.44 5.23 -14.08
C ILE A 423 -28.59 6.21 -14.41
N ALA A 424 -28.28 7.42 -14.89
CA ALA A 424 -29.27 8.42 -15.30
C ALA A 424 -29.97 8.12 -16.62
N LEU A 425 -29.39 7.30 -17.50
CA LEU A 425 -29.92 7.08 -18.84
C LEU A 425 -31.32 6.49 -18.78
N THR A 426 -32.22 6.98 -19.64
CA THR A 426 -33.63 6.57 -19.69
C THR A 426 -33.77 5.05 -19.73
N ALA A 427 -33.06 4.39 -20.66
CA ALA A 427 -33.08 2.95 -20.82
C ALA A 427 -32.60 2.19 -19.55
N ASN A 428 -31.61 2.72 -18.85
CA ASN A 428 -31.09 2.09 -17.62
C ASN A 428 -32.03 2.34 -16.43
N ARG A 429 -32.70 3.49 -16.35
CA ARG A 429 -33.75 3.76 -15.35
C ARG A 429 -34.98 2.88 -15.53
N ILE A 430 -35.32 2.53 -16.77
CA ILE A 430 -36.37 1.53 -17.08
C ILE A 430 -35.96 0.14 -16.56
N LYS A 431 -34.74 -0.32 -16.89
CA LYS A 431 -34.22 -1.61 -16.37
C LYS A 431 -34.17 -1.61 -14.85
N ALA A 432 -33.65 -0.55 -14.24
CA ALA A 432 -33.60 -0.37 -12.79
C ALA A 432 -34.99 -0.51 -12.16
N SER A 433 -36.01 0.08 -12.77
CA SER A 433 -37.38 -0.02 -12.27
C SER A 433 -37.94 -1.45 -12.36
N ALA A 434 -37.67 -2.17 -13.44
CA ALA A 434 -38.02 -3.58 -13.56
C ALA A 434 -37.28 -4.46 -12.53
N GLY A 435 -35.99 -4.18 -12.29
CA GLY A 435 -35.17 -4.86 -11.29
C GLY A 435 -35.64 -4.64 -9.87
N ARG A 436 -35.99 -3.39 -9.52
CA ARG A 436 -36.57 -3.04 -8.21
C ARG A 436 -37.85 -3.82 -7.95
N LEU A 437 -38.76 -3.87 -8.93
CA LEU A 437 -39.99 -4.64 -8.80
C LEU A 437 -39.71 -6.14 -8.64
N TYR A 438 -38.82 -6.68 -9.47
CA TYR A 438 -38.45 -8.10 -9.42
C TYR A 438 -37.85 -8.50 -8.07
N ALA A 439 -36.97 -7.66 -7.52
CA ALA A 439 -36.36 -7.85 -6.21
C ALA A 439 -37.39 -7.73 -5.08
N ALA A 440 -38.23 -6.69 -5.12
CA ALA A 440 -39.25 -6.45 -4.11
C ALA A 440 -40.27 -7.59 -4.00
N GLN A 441 -40.66 -8.20 -5.13
CA GLN A 441 -41.55 -9.38 -5.15
C GLN A 441 -40.97 -10.61 -4.43
N ARG A 442 -39.65 -10.64 -4.21
CA ARG A 442 -38.92 -11.74 -3.58
C ARG A 442 -38.40 -11.42 -2.18
N GLY A 443 -38.75 -10.24 -1.65
CA GLY A 443 -38.20 -9.77 -0.38
C GLY A 443 -36.74 -9.31 -0.47
N TRP A 444 -36.18 -9.13 -1.67
CA TRP A 444 -34.78 -8.74 -1.88
C TRP A 444 -34.64 -7.22 -1.99
N GLY A 445 -33.49 -6.70 -1.54
CA GLY A 445 -33.07 -5.34 -1.83
C GLY A 445 -32.64 -5.18 -3.28
N TRP A 446 -32.65 -3.93 -3.77
CA TRP A 446 -32.13 -3.60 -5.10
C TRP A 446 -31.20 -2.38 -5.05
N LEU A 447 -30.13 -2.40 -5.85
CA LEU A 447 -29.16 -1.31 -5.93
C LEU A 447 -28.51 -1.18 -7.32
N SER A 448 -28.27 0.06 -7.77
CA SER A 448 -27.25 0.32 -8.80
C SER A 448 -25.96 0.84 -8.17
N VAL A 449 -24.84 0.21 -8.54
CA VAL A 449 -23.49 0.53 -8.07
C VAL A 449 -22.61 1.01 -9.21
N ALA A 450 -21.67 1.87 -8.88
CA ALA A 450 -20.64 2.43 -9.74
C ALA A 450 -19.26 2.23 -9.11
N ASP A 451 -18.25 2.89 -9.66
CA ASP A 451 -16.86 2.70 -9.24
C ASP A 451 -16.63 3.17 -7.80
N ARG A 452 -15.68 2.50 -7.13
CA ARG A 452 -15.23 2.83 -5.76
C ARG A 452 -16.35 2.83 -4.72
N GLY A 453 -17.33 1.94 -4.89
CA GLY A 453 -18.44 1.78 -3.94
C GLY A 453 -19.53 2.85 -4.06
N ARG A 454 -19.43 3.77 -5.03
CA ARG A 454 -20.49 4.75 -5.31
C ARG A 454 -21.76 4.06 -5.74
N THR A 455 -22.90 4.67 -5.47
CA THR A 455 -24.22 4.14 -5.79
C THR A 455 -25.08 5.19 -6.50
N HIS A 456 -26.29 4.79 -6.91
CA HIS A 456 -27.28 5.74 -7.40
C HIS A 456 -27.59 6.88 -6.39
N ARG A 457 -27.34 6.69 -5.08
CA ARG A 457 -27.51 7.73 -4.06
C ARG A 457 -26.51 8.85 -4.23
N ASP A 458 -25.28 8.58 -4.67
CA ASP A 458 -24.29 9.61 -4.97
C ASP A 458 -24.72 10.50 -6.14
N LEU A 459 -25.41 9.91 -7.13
CA LEU A 459 -25.99 10.66 -8.24
C LEU A 459 -27.16 11.54 -7.78
N HIS A 460 -28.04 10.98 -6.95
CA HIS A 460 -29.17 11.71 -6.37
C HIS A 460 -28.72 12.85 -5.43
N GLY A 461 -27.69 12.63 -4.62
CA GLY A 461 -27.17 13.61 -3.67
C GLY A 461 -26.17 14.60 -4.27
N ARG A 462 -25.80 14.46 -5.55
CA ARG A 462 -24.85 15.36 -6.21
C ARG A 462 -25.39 16.79 -6.21
N PHE A 463 -24.59 17.71 -5.65
CA PHE A 463 -24.92 19.13 -5.69
C PHE A 463 -24.89 19.67 -7.13
N ILE A 464 -25.97 20.34 -7.52
CA ILE A 464 -26.08 21.09 -8.77
C ILE A 464 -26.36 22.54 -8.38
N SER A 465 -25.53 23.46 -8.86
CA SER A 465 -25.68 24.87 -8.48
C SER A 465 -27.04 25.40 -8.93
N PRO A 466 -27.68 26.32 -8.16
CA PRO A 466 -28.96 26.91 -8.55
C PRO A 466 -28.92 27.55 -9.94
N SER A 467 -27.81 28.21 -10.30
CA SER A 467 -27.62 28.79 -11.64
C SER A 467 -27.63 27.73 -12.73
N MET A 468 -26.92 26.62 -12.54
CA MET A 468 -26.87 25.54 -13.53
C MET A 468 -28.25 24.87 -13.70
N ARG A 469 -28.95 24.65 -12.59
CA ARG A 469 -30.31 24.13 -12.58
C ARG A 469 -31.26 25.05 -13.35
N SER A 470 -31.27 26.34 -13.04
CA SER A 470 -32.09 27.32 -13.75
C SER A 470 -31.78 27.38 -15.25
N THR A 471 -30.50 27.27 -15.65
CA THR A 471 -30.10 27.20 -17.06
C THR A 471 -30.70 25.98 -17.76
N LEU A 472 -30.62 24.80 -17.15
CA LEU A 472 -31.21 23.57 -17.70
C LEU A 472 -32.74 23.63 -17.73
N ASP A 473 -33.37 24.11 -16.66
CA ASP A 473 -34.82 24.26 -16.56
C ASP A 473 -35.38 25.20 -17.62
N HIS A 474 -34.71 26.33 -17.83
CA HIS A 474 -35.06 27.33 -18.84
C HIS A 474 -34.90 26.76 -20.25
N ALA A 475 -33.77 26.11 -20.54
CA ALA A 475 -33.56 25.50 -21.85
C ALA A 475 -34.60 24.40 -22.15
N LEU A 476 -34.94 23.57 -21.16
CA LEU A 476 -35.97 22.54 -21.27
C LEU A 476 -37.39 23.08 -21.34
N SER A 477 -37.63 24.33 -20.93
CA SER A 477 -38.94 24.98 -21.10
C SER A 477 -39.27 25.28 -22.56
N SER A 478 -38.23 25.37 -23.41
CA SER A 478 -38.36 25.59 -24.85
C SER A 478 -38.47 24.29 -25.66
N GLY A 479 -38.39 23.13 -25.01
CA GLY A 479 -38.45 21.80 -25.65
C GLY A 479 -37.25 20.90 -25.31
N PRO A 480 -37.19 19.69 -25.89
CA PRO A 480 -36.06 18.77 -25.69
C PRO A 480 -34.72 19.35 -26.14
N LEU A 481 -33.68 19.12 -25.35
CA LEU A 481 -32.30 19.52 -25.61
C LEU A 481 -31.58 18.42 -26.40
N ASN A 482 -31.30 18.69 -27.67
CA ASN A 482 -30.40 17.85 -28.46
C ASN A 482 -28.92 18.14 -28.16
N TRP A 483 -28.01 17.38 -28.79
CA TRP A 483 -26.56 17.54 -28.57
C TRP A 483 -26.06 18.96 -28.85
N GLY A 484 -26.49 19.57 -29.95
CA GLY A 484 -26.09 20.93 -30.34
C GLY A 484 -26.54 21.96 -29.31
N GLY A 485 -27.77 21.86 -28.82
CA GLY A 485 -28.29 22.71 -27.75
C GLY A 485 -27.50 22.55 -26.45
N MET A 486 -27.18 21.31 -26.05
CA MET A 486 -26.35 21.06 -24.87
C MET A 486 -24.93 21.63 -25.01
N GLN A 487 -24.33 21.55 -26.20
CA GLN A 487 -23.02 22.15 -26.46
C GLN A 487 -23.06 23.67 -26.34
N GLN A 488 -24.10 24.33 -26.85
CA GLN A 488 -24.27 25.78 -26.71
C GLN A 488 -24.42 26.20 -25.24
N LEU A 489 -25.20 25.46 -24.44
CA LEU A 489 -25.29 25.71 -23.00
C LEU A 489 -23.93 25.58 -22.30
N ARG A 490 -23.14 24.58 -22.69
CA ARG A 490 -21.79 24.35 -22.12
C ARG A 490 -20.80 25.47 -22.40
N LEU A 491 -20.97 26.20 -23.50
CA LEU A 491 -20.16 27.38 -23.82
C LEU A 491 -20.49 28.57 -22.91
N ALA A 492 -21.75 28.68 -22.46
CA ALA A 492 -22.22 29.77 -21.60
C ALA A 492 -22.14 29.45 -20.10
N THR A 493 -22.22 28.17 -19.72
CA THR A 493 -22.17 27.69 -18.34
C THR A 493 -21.41 26.36 -18.31
N PRO A 494 -20.40 26.16 -17.45
CA PRO A 494 -19.62 24.92 -17.44
C PRO A 494 -20.41 23.76 -16.84
N ILE A 495 -21.28 23.12 -17.63
CA ILE A 495 -22.11 21.98 -17.24
C ILE A 495 -21.40 20.68 -17.58
N ALA A 496 -20.91 19.93 -16.57
CA ALA A 496 -20.27 18.65 -16.81
C ALA A 496 -21.30 17.54 -17.15
N GLY A 497 -20.86 16.47 -17.79
CA GLY A 497 -21.74 15.33 -18.12
C GLY A 497 -22.38 14.69 -16.89
N LEU A 498 -21.66 14.63 -15.77
CA LEU A 498 -22.19 14.10 -14.51
C LEU A 498 -23.22 15.04 -13.87
N ASP A 499 -23.15 16.35 -14.13
CA ASP A 499 -24.17 17.30 -13.66
C ASP A 499 -25.47 17.13 -14.43
N VAL A 500 -25.39 16.91 -15.76
CA VAL A 500 -26.56 16.56 -16.58
C VAL A 500 -27.18 15.23 -16.11
N ALA A 501 -26.36 14.21 -15.84
CA ALA A 501 -26.83 12.94 -15.34
C ALA A 501 -27.51 13.08 -13.97
N ALA A 502 -26.94 13.85 -13.05
CA ALA A 502 -27.55 14.11 -11.75
C ALA A 502 -28.85 14.89 -11.88
N TYR A 503 -28.89 15.93 -12.73
CA TYR A 503 -30.10 16.69 -13.01
C TYR A 503 -31.20 15.77 -13.55
N ALA A 504 -30.87 14.94 -14.55
CA ALA A 504 -31.82 14.00 -15.13
C ALA A 504 -32.34 12.98 -14.10
N TYR A 505 -31.47 12.52 -13.20
CA TYR A 505 -31.84 11.59 -12.15
C TYR A 505 -32.71 12.25 -11.05
N GLN A 506 -32.39 13.49 -10.65
CA GLN A 506 -33.10 14.24 -9.60
C GLN A 506 -34.47 14.74 -10.06
N GLU A 507 -34.56 15.29 -11.27
CA GLU A 507 -35.80 15.87 -11.83
C GLU A 507 -36.66 14.83 -12.55
N GLY A 508 -36.20 13.58 -12.62
CA GLY A 508 -36.87 12.52 -13.33
C GLY A 508 -36.81 12.64 -14.86
N ALA A 509 -36.14 13.66 -15.41
CA ALA A 509 -36.00 13.91 -16.84
C ALA A 509 -35.41 12.72 -17.62
N LEU A 510 -35.78 12.64 -18.90
CA LEU A 510 -35.30 11.61 -19.83
C LEU A 510 -33.94 12.03 -20.38
N LEU A 511 -32.98 11.10 -20.39
CA LEU A 511 -31.64 11.30 -20.93
C LEU A 511 -31.28 10.13 -21.83
N ASP A 512 -31.19 10.40 -23.12
CA ASP A 512 -30.82 9.46 -24.17
C ASP A 512 -29.59 9.96 -24.93
N LEU A 513 -28.79 9.05 -25.48
CA LEU A 513 -27.56 9.38 -26.21
C LEU A 513 -27.63 9.10 -27.71
N MET A 514 -28.64 8.34 -28.16
CA MET A 514 -28.77 7.91 -29.56
C MET A 514 -30.23 8.05 -30.06
N PRO A 515 -30.61 9.20 -30.64
CA PRO A 515 -29.84 10.46 -30.66
C PRO A 515 -29.74 11.08 -29.25
N TYR A 516 -28.78 12.00 -29.05
CA TYR A 516 -28.69 12.71 -27.77
C TYR A 516 -29.94 13.54 -27.56
N GLU A 517 -30.63 13.30 -26.45
CA GLU A 517 -31.80 14.06 -26.04
C GLU A 517 -31.87 14.12 -24.51
N LEU A 518 -31.99 15.34 -23.98
CA LEU A 518 -32.43 15.58 -22.62
C LEU A 518 -33.83 16.20 -22.69
N ALA A 519 -34.83 15.57 -22.10
CA ALA A 519 -36.22 16.02 -22.19
C ALA A 519 -36.90 15.99 -20.82
N ARG A 520 -37.87 16.89 -20.59
CA ARG A 520 -38.78 16.76 -19.45
C ARG A 520 -39.61 15.50 -19.64
N GLY A 521 -39.79 14.71 -18.60
CA GLY A 521 -40.65 13.54 -18.68
C GLY A 521 -40.64 12.69 -17.43
N THR A 522 -41.57 11.75 -17.39
CA THR A 522 -41.63 10.65 -16.43
C THR A 522 -41.30 9.36 -17.15
N VAL A 523 -40.41 8.56 -16.57
CA VAL A 523 -40.18 7.19 -17.04
C VAL A 523 -41.47 6.41 -16.79
N GLN A 524 -42.22 6.06 -17.84
CA GLN A 524 -43.44 5.26 -17.69
C GLN A 524 -43.08 3.85 -17.21
N THR A 525 -43.23 3.63 -15.91
CA THR A 525 -43.15 2.33 -15.25
C THR A 525 -44.34 1.47 -15.68
N THR A 526 -44.21 0.71 -16.76
CA THR A 526 -45.17 -0.37 -17.06
C THR A 526 -44.85 -1.60 -16.21
N ALA A 527 -45.15 -1.49 -14.92
CA ALA A 527 -45.65 -2.63 -14.18
C ALA A 527 -47.17 -2.56 -14.24
N ALA A 528 -47.84 -3.64 -14.63
CA ALA A 528 -49.28 -3.77 -14.45
C ALA A 528 -49.64 -3.28 -13.04
N ALA A 529 -50.52 -2.27 -12.97
CA ALA A 529 -51.14 -1.67 -11.79
C ALA A 529 -50.63 -2.20 -10.44
N ASN A 530 -49.72 -1.47 -9.77
CA ASN A 530 -49.63 -1.38 -8.29
C ASN A 530 -48.41 -0.61 -7.73
N VAL A 531 -47.48 -0.09 -8.54
CA VAL A 531 -46.24 0.53 -7.99
C VAL A 531 -46.44 1.96 -7.46
N ASP A 532 -47.41 2.73 -7.97
CA ASP A 532 -47.71 4.09 -7.46
C ASP A 532 -48.17 4.11 -5.99
N SER A 533 -48.52 2.95 -5.43
CA SER A 533 -48.88 2.81 -4.01
C SER A 533 -47.67 2.74 -3.05
N ILE A 534 -46.46 2.48 -3.58
CA ILE A 534 -45.25 2.29 -2.77
C ILE A 534 -44.48 3.61 -2.60
N GLU A 535 -44.32 4.41 -3.65
CA GLU A 535 -43.61 5.70 -3.53
C GLU A 535 -44.45 6.77 -2.79
N ALA A 536 -45.78 6.77 -2.95
CA ALA A 536 -46.66 7.72 -2.26
C ALA A 536 -46.72 7.54 -0.73
N ARG A 537 -46.33 6.37 -0.20
CA ARG A 537 -46.28 6.09 1.25
C ARG A 537 -44.94 6.43 1.91
N VAL A 538 -43.88 6.67 1.14
CA VAL A 538 -42.53 6.98 1.65
C VAL A 538 -42.33 8.49 1.90
N HIS A 539 -43.18 9.34 1.31
CA HIS A 539 -43.04 10.80 1.39
C HIS A 539 -44.14 11.54 2.16
N ALA A 540 -44.96 10.85 2.96
CA ALA A 540 -45.86 11.55 3.88
C ALA A 540 -45.08 12.08 5.10
N PRO A 541 -45.05 13.40 5.37
CA PRO A 541 -44.45 13.93 6.59
C PRO A 541 -45.28 13.47 7.79
N HIS A 542 -44.60 12.91 8.80
CA HIS A 542 -45.20 12.61 10.10
C HIS A 542 -45.71 13.91 10.76
N ALA A 543 -46.97 14.28 10.50
CA ALA A 543 -47.72 15.20 11.32
C ALA A 543 -48.25 14.44 12.55
N GLY A 544 -47.84 14.88 13.73
CA GLY A 544 -47.99 14.16 14.98
C GLY A 544 -49.43 13.91 15.43
N ARG A 545 -49.56 12.90 16.29
CA ARG A 545 -50.69 12.78 17.22
C ARG A 545 -50.17 12.34 18.59
N TRP A 546 -49.57 13.29 19.30
CA TRP A 546 -49.45 13.18 20.76
C TRP A 546 -50.86 13.27 21.34
N SER A 547 -51.44 12.12 21.66
CA SER A 547 -52.65 12.05 22.49
C SER A 547 -52.22 11.94 23.93
N ARG A 548 -52.56 12.96 24.71
CA ARG A 548 -52.52 12.95 26.17
C ARG A 548 -53.43 11.84 26.68
N CYS A 549 -52.90 10.92 27.46
CA CYS A 549 -53.66 10.15 28.44
C CYS A 549 -52.99 10.35 29.80
N GLY A 550 -53.62 11.16 30.63
CA GLY A 550 -53.37 11.21 32.07
C GLY A 550 -54.43 10.40 32.82
N GLY A 551 -54.02 9.82 33.97
CA GLY A 551 -54.87 9.29 35.04
C GLY A 551 -55.67 8.03 34.69
N HIS A 552 -55.69 6.95 35.46
CA HIS A 552 -55.79 6.83 36.91
C HIS A 552 -55.56 5.37 37.34
N LEU A 553 -55.14 5.22 38.61
CA LEU A 553 -54.99 4.02 39.45
C LEU A 553 -53.73 3.16 39.24
#